data_AF-A0A255S7H4-F1
#
_entry.id   AF-A0A255S7H4-F1
#
_cell.length_a   1.000
_cell.length_b   1.000
_cell.length_c   1.000
_cell.angle_alpha   90.00
_cell.angle_beta   90.00
_cell.angle_gamma   90.00
#
_symmetry.space_group_name_H-M   'P 1'
#
loop_
_entity.id
_entity.type
_entity.pdbx_description
1 polymer ?
#
loop_
_entity_poly.entity_id
_entity_poly.type
_entity_poly.pdbx_seq_one_letter_code
_entity_poly.pdbx_strand_id
1 'polypeptide(L)'
;MRILGSDMIKNIRRHNTPVATLIKNYVDKKSGKVTVSRKEIQWRFWALDWKDQKTILAAFLEAGKEDRHWAYKQLLDYWDSSLGNKIKELWELYHEQRCKWVVIRYLPLDYVRQNMQDFTEDRDYYFVCLRLAKDKDYVIEKEKLSLTDYFAVLYHTGREFDENEGLDVLYKIVHNYCVKGIEDYEVSKSRDSDTTSWFFPVNLQDIRLAIYYLEKADCSKPVLAFEEWSDKVKKAMKDSQEYKRLHAHPFVDYDYECRKLDILRKYAYMALDDKYKMPSDPSADDFLKPVKEYSEGGRTVFDTFSTSSQSDSIMGSQPIDPEEEILPF
;
A
#
# COMPACT_ATOMS: atom_id res chain seq x y z
N MET A 1 52.96 -41.07 -8.19
CA MET A 1 51.97 -40.43 -9.08
C MET A 1 50.63 -40.43 -8.35
N ARG A 2 50.01 -39.25 -8.20
CA ARG A 2 48.80 -39.06 -7.38
C ARG A 2 47.59 -39.77 -7.97
N ILE A 3 46.77 -40.27 -7.05
CA ILE A 3 45.42 -40.80 -7.21
C ILE A 3 44.56 -39.77 -7.96
N LEU A 4 43.87 -40.20 -9.02
CA LEU A 4 42.63 -39.56 -9.45
C LEU A 4 41.50 -40.55 -9.17
N GLY A 5 40.87 -40.32 -8.02
CA GLY A 5 39.68 -41.01 -7.59
C GLY A 5 38.56 -40.79 -8.58
N SER A 6 37.75 -41.84 -8.70
CA SER A 6 36.50 -41.93 -9.45
C SER A 6 35.41 -40.99 -8.91
N ASP A 7 35.70 -39.70 -8.80
CA ASP A 7 34.70 -38.64 -8.63
C ASP A 7 34.27 -38.16 -10.02
N MET A 8 33.88 -39.11 -10.87
CA MET A 8 32.95 -38.81 -11.94
C MET A 8 31.61 -38.54 -11.26
N ILE A 9 31.39 -37.25 -11.01
CA ILE A 9 30.14 -36.66 -10.55
C ILE A 9 29.00 -37.30 -11.36
N LYS A 10 28.36 -38.31 -10.77
CA LYS A 10 27.04 -38.73 -11.20
C LYS A 10 26.17 -37.51 -10.96
N ASN A 11 25.92 -36.77 -12.03
CA ASN A 11 24.82 -35.83 -12.15
C ASN A 11 23.54 -36.68 -12.12
N ILE A 12 23.25 -37.30 -10.97
CA ILE A 12 21.97 -37.91 -10.69
C ILE A 12 21.01 -36.75 -10.76
N ARG A 13 20.21 -36.69 -11.82
CA ARG A 13 19.03 -35.83 -11.88
C ARG A 13 18.27 -36.10 -10.58
N ARG A 14 18.38 -35.21 -9.59
CA ARG A 14 17.61 -35.32 -8.36
C ARG A 14 16.17 -35.18 -8.80
N HIS A 15 15.46 -36.30 -8.88
CA HIS A 15 14.03 -36.27 -9.10
C HIS A 15 13.43 -35.44 -7.98
N ASN A 16 12.57 -34.51 -8.36
CA ASN A 16 11.86 -33.69 -7.41
C ASN A 16 11.13 -34.58 -6.39
N THR A 17 11.28 -34.29 -5.10
CA THR A 17 10.56 -35.01 -4.05
C THR A 17 9.06 -34.87 -4.29
N PRO A 18 8.28 -35.97 -4.25
CA PRO A 18 6.82 -35.89 -4.34
C PRO A 18 6.23 -35.01 -3.24
N VAL A 19 5.21 -34.21 -3.57
CA VAL A 19 4.58 -33.26 -2.62
C VAL A 19 4.06 -33.96 -1.38
N ALA A 20 3.39 -35.11 -1.53
CA ALA A 20 2.91 -35.90 -0.40
C ALA A 20 4.04 -36.26 0.60
N THR A 21 5.23 -36.57 0.09
CA THR A 21 6.42 -36.84 0.92
C THR A 21 6.91 -35.58 1.62
N LEU A 22 6.89 -34.43 0.93
CA LEU A 22 7.24 -33.14 1.53
C LEU A 22 6.26 -32.77 2.65
N ILE A 23 4.95 -32.90 2.43
CA ILE A 23 3.93 -32.63 3.46
C ILE A 23 4.14 -33.55 4.66
N LYS A 24 4.36 -34.85 4.43
CA LYS A 24 4.63 -35.81 5.51
C LYS A 24 5.86 -35.40 6.34
N ASN A 25 6.96 -35.06 5.68
CA ASN A 25 8.18 -34.61 6.35
C ASN A 25 8.01 -33.25 7.05
N TYR A 26 7.15 -32.39 6.53
CA TYR A 26 6.84 -31.10 7.14
C TYR A 26 6.02 -31.27 8.43
N VAL A 27 4.98 -32.09 8.42
CA VAL A 27 4.12 -32.36 9.58
C VAL A 27 4.86 -33.17 10.66
N ASP A 28 5.69 -34.14 10.24
CA ASP A 28 6.49 -34.93 11.17
C ASP A 28 7.73 -34.16 11.65
N LYS A 29 7.59 -33.49 12.80
CA LYS A 29 8.68 -32.77 13.46
C LYS A 29 9.89 -33.66 13.80
N LYS A 30 9.71 -34.98 13.94
CA LYS A 30 10.80 -35.93 14.22
C LYS A 30 11.61 -36.29 12.98
N SER A 31 11.12 -35.97 11.78
CA SER A 31 11.81 -36.26 10.52
C SER A 31 13.15 -35.52 10.36
N GLY A 32 13.35 -34.43 11.11
CA GLY A 32 14.48 -33.51 10.93
C GLY A 32 14.48 -32.75 9.60
N LYS A 33 13.39 -32.87 8.81
CA LYS A 33 13.29 -32.34 7.43
C LYS A 33 12.26 -31.22 7.28
N VAL A 34 11.70 -30.71 8.38
CA VAL A 34 10.66 -29.68 8.38
C VAL A 34 11.09 -28.45 7.59
N THR A 35 12.27 -27.89 7.87
CA THR A 35 12.76 -26.66 7.24
C THR A 35 12.97 -26.81 5.72
N VAL A 36 13.56 -27.93 5.29
CA VAL A 36 13.78 -28.20 3.85
C VAL A 36 12.45 -28.40 3.15
N SER A 37 11.55 -29.17 3.76
CA SER A 37 10.24 -29.46 3.19
C SER A 37 9.37 -28.21 3.10
N ARG A 38 9.39 -27.34 4.13
CA ARG A 38 8.72 -26.03 4.12
C ARG A 38 9.17 -25.20 2.92
N LYS A 39 10.48 -25.03 2.72
CA LYS A 39 11.02 -24.23 1.61
C LYS A 39 10.61 -24.79 0.25
N GLU A 40 10.70 -26.10 0.05
CA GLU A 40 10.29 -26.73 -1.21
C GLU A 40 8.78 -26.60 -1.45
N ILE A 41 7.96 -26.77 -0.41
CA ILE A 41 6.50 -26.61 -0.51
C ILE A 41 6.16 -25.17 -0.92
N GLN A 42 6.69 -24.18 -0.21
CA GLN A 42 6.42 -22.76 -0.48
C GLN A 42 6.86 -22.34 -1.88
N TRP A 43 8.03 -22.81 -2.33
CA TRP A 43 8.55 -22.52 -3.67
C TRP A 43 7.70 -23.12 -4.78
N ARG A 44 7.14 -24.32 -4.56
CA ARG A 44 6.45 -25.09 -5.60
C ARG A 44 4.94 -24.88 -5.61
N PHE A 45 4.38 -24.29 -4.54
CA PHE A 45 2.94 -24.16 -4.30
C PHE A 45 2.13 -23.80 -5.56
N TRP A 46 2.52 -22.73 -6.24
CA TRP A 46 1.83 -22.19 -7.42
C TRP A 46 1.81 -23.13 -8.64
N ALA A 47 2.75 -24.08 -8.71
CA ALA A 47 2.86 -25.05 -9.79
C ALA A 47 2.18 -26.40 -9.48
N LEU A 48 1.53 -26.51 -8.32
CA LEU A 48 0.83 -27.72 -7.89
C LEU A 48 -0.63 -27.69 -8.30
N ASP A 49 -1.25 -28.87 -8.33
CA ASP A 49 -2.69 -28.95 -8.49
C ASP A 49 -3.41 -28.41 -7.24
N TRP A 50 -4.69 -28.06 -7.43
CA TRP A 50 -5.49 -27.48 -6.36
C TRP A 50 -5.62 -28.40 -5.13
N LYS A 51 -5.66 -29.71 -5.35
CA LYS A 51 -5.81 -30.69 -4.27
C LYS A 51 -4.60 -30.69 -3.35
N ASP A 52 -3.41 -30.65 -3.92
CA ASP A 52 -2.15 -30.57 -3.19
C ASP A 52 -2.01 -29.19 -2.51
N GLN A 53 -2.33 -28.11 -3.22
CA GLN A 53 -2.34 -26.75 -2.65
C GLN A 53 -3.23 -26.67 -1.41
N LYS A 54 -4.48 -27.15 -1.49
CA LYS A 54 -5.42 -27.19 -0.36
C LYS A 54 -4.89 -28.00 0.82
N THR A 55 -4.27 -29.15 0.55
CA THR A 55 -3.67 -29.99 1.60
C THR A 55 -2.50 -29.28 2.29
N ILE A 56 -1.67 -28.57 1.53
CA ILE A 56 -0.59 -27.73 2.07
C ILE A 56 -1.16 -26.63 2.95
N LEU A 57 -2.18 -25.90 2.48
CA LEU A 57 -2.81 -24.82 3.26
C LEU A 57 -3.34 -25.35 4.59
N ALA A 58 -4.08 -26.45 4.58
CA ALA A 58 -4.57 -27.08 5.81
C ALA A 58 -3.42 -27.43 6.77
N ALA A 59 -2.32 -28.02 6.27
CA ALA A 59 -1.17 -28.37 7.10
C ALA A 59 -0.46 -27.13 7.70
N PHE A 60 -0.37 -26.03 6.95
CA PHE A 60 0.27 -24.79 7.41
C PHE A 60 -0.61 -24.03 8.41
N LEU A 61 -1.94 -24.10 8.27
CA LEU A 61 -2.88 -23.51 9.23
C LEU A 61 -2.81 -24.17 10.62
N GLU A 62 -2.47 -25.45 10.68
CA GLU A 62 -2.25 -26.20 11.93
C GLU A 62 -0.84 -26.00 12.53
N ALA A 63 0.03 -25.27 11.85
CA ALA A 63 1.42 -25.09 12.25
C ALA A 63 1.64 -23.82 13.08
N GLY A 64 2.90 -23.42 13.23
CA GLY A 64 3.29 -22.22 13.97
C GLY A 64 2.90 -20.93 13.24
N LYS A 65 2.94 -19.81 13.98
CA LYS A 65 2.56 -18.46 13.50
C LYS A 65 3.09 -18.10 12.12
N GLU A 66 4.38 -18.31 11.86
CA GLU A 66 4.99 -17.97 10.57
C GLU A 66 4.42 -18.77 9.38
N ASP A 67 4.10 -20.04 9.61
CA ASP A 67 3.50 -20.89 8.59
C ASP A 67 2.05 -20.50 8.34
N ARG A 68 1.30 -20.18 9.41
CA ARG A 68 -0.05 -19.62 9.29
C ARG A 68 -0.06 -18.29 8.54
N HIS A 69 0.85 -17.39 8.87
CA HIS A 69 1.02 -16.11 8.19
C HIS A 69 1.28 -16.26 6.70
N TRP A 70 2.04 -17.28 6.31
CA TRP A 70 2.24 -17.62 4.90
C TRP A 70 0.95 -18.16 4.27
N ALA A 71 0.24 -19.06 4.95
CA ALA A 71 -1.02 -19.63 4.48
C ALA A 71 -2.12 -18.57 4.31
N TYR A 72 -2.27 -17.63 5.25
CA TYR A 72 -3.23 -16.53 5.14
C TYR A 72 -2.99 -15.70 3.88
N LYS A 73 -1.72 -15.42 3.55
CA LYS A 73 -1.38 -14.72 2.30
C LYS A 73 -1.88 -15.50 1.08
N GLN A 74 -1.67 -16.81 1.05
CA GLN A 74 -2.14 -17.63 -0.09
C GLN A 74 -3.67 -17.67 -0.16
N LEU A 75 -4.35 -17.72 0.99
CA LEU A 75 -5.82 -17.77 1.05
C LEU A 75 -6.50 -16.51 0.52
N LEU A 76 -5.79 -15.39 0.41
CA LEU A 76 -6.30 -14.20 -0.26
C LEU A 76 -6.57 -14.45 -1.75
N ASP A 77 -5.78 -15.32 -2.40
CA ASP A 77 -5.93 -15.61 -3.83
C ASP A 77 -6.55 -17.01 -4.07
N TYR A 78 -6.41 -17.91 -3.11
CA TYR A 78 -6.79 -19.32 -3.21
C TYR A 78 -7.76 -19.74 -2.10
N TRP A 79 -8.90 -19.08 -2.04
CA TRP A 79 -9.91 -19.39 -1.03
C TRP A 79 -10.63 -20.71 -1.28
N ASP A 80 -10.81 -21.49 -0.21
CA ASP A 80 -11.73 -22.64 -0.20
C ASP A 80 -12.65 -22.55 1.03
N SER A 81 -13.96 -22.61 0.79
CA SER A 81 -14.96 -22.55 1.85
C SER A 81 -14.79 -23.64 2.92
N SER A 82 -14.19 -24.80 2.60
CA SER A 82 -13.96 -25.86 3.58
C SER A 82 -12.91 -25.49 4.63
N LEU A 83 -12.09 -24.46 4.38
CA LEU A 83 -11.11 -23.93 5.34
C LEU A 83 -11.73 -22.87 6.26
N GLY A 84 -12.97 -22.44 6.00
CA GLY A 84 -13.65 -21.37 6.74
C GLY A 84 -13.73 -21.59 8.24
N ASN A 85 -14.12 -22.79 8.67
CA ASN A 85 -14.20 -23.12 10.09
C ASN A 85 -12.83 -23.02 10.79
N LYS A 86 -11.76 -23.45 10.10
CA LYS A 86 -10.40 -23.38 10.67
C LYS A 86 -9.91 -21.94 10.78
N ILE A 87 -10.20 -21.11 9.77
CA ILE A 87 -9.84 -19.69 9.81
C ILE A 87 -10.58 -18.95 10.91
N LYS A 88 -11.88 -19.24 11.09
CA LYS A 88 -12.67 -18.71 12.19
C LYS A 88 -12.05 -19.08 13.55
N GLU A 89 -11.76 -20.36 13.77
CA GLU A 89 -11.11 -20.86 15.00
C GLU A 89 -9.77 -20.16 15.27
N LEU A 90 -8.91 -20.05 14.25
CA LEU A 90 -7.60 -19.41 14.38
C LEU A 90 -7.70 -17.92 14.69
N TRP A 91 -8.68 -17.24 14.09
CA TRP A 91 -8.96 -15.84 14.38
C TRP A 91 -9.41 -15.65 15.83
N GLU A 92 -10.41 -16.42 16.28
CA GLU A 92 -10.96 -16.36 17.64
C GLU A 92 -9.90 -16.73 18.70
N LEU A 93 -8.91 -17.55 18.34
CA LEU A 93 -7.84 -17.97 19.26
C LEU A 93 -6.67 -16.99 19.33
N TYR A 94 -6.25 -16.40 18.20
CA TYR A 94 -4.99 -15.67 18.13
C TYR A 94 -5.11 -14.20 17.71
N HIS A 95 -6.21 -13.79 17.08
CA HIS A 95 -6.41 -12.43 16.55
C HIS A 95 -5.24 -11.92 15.68
N GLU A 96 -4.65 -12.80 14.86
CA GLU A 96 -3.51 -12.46 14.01
C GLU A 96 -3.92 -11.48 12.90
N GLN A 97 -3.22 -10.35 12.76
CA GLN A 97 -3.54 -9.30 11.79
C GLN A 97 -3.66 -9.83 10.35
N ARG A 98 -2.79 -10.78 9.94
CA ARG A 98 -2.89 -11.40 8.60
C ARG A 98 -4.10 -12.32 8.44
N CYS A 99 -4.57 -12.94 9.52
CA CYS A 99 -5.79 -13.74 9.51
C CYS A 99 -7.02 -12.84 9.34
N LYS A 100 -6.99 -11.65 9.96
CA LYS A 100 -8.05 -10.64 9.91
C LYS A 100 -8.51 -10.35 8.49
N TRP A 101 -7.59 -10.18 7.54
CA TRP A 101 -7.95 -9.91 6.14
C TRP A 101 -8.68 -11.08 5.46
N VAL A 102 -8.29 -12.32 5.76
CA VAL A 102 -8.99 -13.53 5.27
C VAL A 102 -10.40 -13.60 5.88
N VAL A 103 -10.51 -13.30 7.18
CA VAL A 103 -11.80 -13.24 7.89
C VAL A 103 -12.72 -12.20 7.26
N ILE A 104 -12.23 -10.97 7.13
CA ILE A 104 -12.96 -9.88 6.51
C ILE A 104 -13.34 -10.28 5.10
N ARG A 105 -12.46 -10.84 4.27
CA ARG A 105 -12.77 -11.13 2.85
C ARG A 105 -13.77 -12.27 2.66
N TYR A 106 -13.67 -13.34 3.45
CA TYR A 106 -14.30 -14.62 3.09
C TYR A 106 -15.32 -15.18 4.08
N LEU A 107 -15.26 -14.84 5.37
CA LEU A 107 -16.25 -15.37 6.31
C LEU A 107 -17.65 -14.77 6.06
N PRO A 108 -18.73 -15.43 6.55
CA PRO A 108 -20.09 -14.92 6.37
C PRO A 108 -20.24 -13.48 6.88
N LEU A 109 -21.03 -12.67 6.17
CA LEU A 109 -21.21 -11.25 6.52
C LEU A 109 -21.78 -11.06 7.92
N ASP A 110 -22.67 -11.93 8.37
CA ASP A 110 -23.24 -11.85 9.72
C ASP A 110 -22.17 -12.02 10.80
N TYR A 111 -21.17 -12.86 10.55
CA TYR A 111 -20.03 -13.00 11.45
C TYR A 111 -19.18 -11.72 11.48
N VAL A 112 -18.93 -11.12 10.31
CA VAL A 112 -18.18 -9.85 10.22
C VAL A 112 -18.94 -8.72 10.93
N ARG A 113 -20.27 -8.62 10.74
CA ARG A 113 -21.12 -7.62 11.41
C ARG A 113 -21.11 -7.78 12.92
N GLN A 114 -21.21 -9.02 13.43
CA GLN A 114 -21.20 -9.29 14.88
C GLN A 114 -19.86 -8.97 15.55
N ASN A 115 -18.77 -8.95 14.77
CA ASN A 115 -17.41 -8.68 15.27
C ASN A 115 -16.83 -7.38 14.69
N MET A 116 -17.70 -6.45 14.27
CA MET A 116 -17.31 -5.22 13.57
C MET A 116 -16.23 -4.44 14.32
N GLN A 117 -16.35 -4.35 15.64
CA GLN A 117 -15.41 -3.63 16.50
C GLN A 117 -13.95 -4.09 16.35
N ASP A 118 -13.73 -5.33 15.93
CA ASP A 118 -12.39 -5.90 15.75
C ASP A 118 -11.81 -5.61 14.36
N PHE A 119 -12.60 -4.96 13.49
CA PHE A 119 -12.26 -4.67 12.09
C PHE A 119 -12.33 -3.17 11.74
N THR A 120 -12.27 -2.30 12.74
CA THR A 120 -12.31 -0.84 12.55
C THR A 120 -10.95 -0.16 12.53
N GLU A 121 -9.87 -0.89 12.79
CA GLU A 121 -8.51 -0.33 12.86
C GLU A 121 -7.87 -0.20 11.46
N ASP A 122 -7.04 0.82 11.28
CA ASP A 122 -6.28 1.06 10.07
C ASP A 122 -7.13 0.96 8.78
N ARG A 123 -6.62 0.24 7.78
CA ARG A 123 -7.28 0.01 6.50
C ARG A 123 -8.28 -1.15 6.54
N ASP A 124 -8.52 -1.77 7.70
CA ASP A 124 -9.45 -2.89 7.81
C ASP A 124 -10.89 -2.43 7.57
N TYR A 125 -11.24 -1.23 8.04
CA TYR A 125 -12.58 -0.65 7.88
C TYR A 125 -12.95 -0.43 6.40
N TYR A 126 -11.97 -0.07 5.55
CA TYR A 126 -12.15 0.04 4.11
C TYR A 126 -12.64 -1.29 3.51
N PHE A 127 -11.96 -2.40 3.81
CA PHE A 127 -12.33 -3.71 3.28
C PHE A 127 -13.68 -4.20 3.81
N VAL A 128 -14.01 -3.86 5.06
CA VAL A 128 -15.33 -4.14 5.62
C VAL A 128 -16.41 -3.38 4.89
N CYS A 129 -16.20 -2.08 4.61
CA CYS A 129 -17.14 -1.26 3.85
C CYS A 129 -17.39 -1.86 2.47
N LEU A 130 -16.35 -2.27 1.73
CA LEU A 130 -16.52 -2.90 0.42
C LEU A 130 -17.39 -4.16 0.46
N ARG A 131 -17.35 -4.93 1.55
CA ARG A 131 -18.19 -6.12 1.68
C ARG A 131 -19.61 -5.81 2.12
N LEU A 132 -19.76 -4.93 3.10
CA LEU A 132 -21.05 -4.65 3.71
C LEU A 132 -21.88 -3.68 2.89
N ALA A 133 -21.27 -2.78 2.13
CA ALA A 133 -22.01 -1.80 1.33
C ALA A 133 -22.71 -2.40 0.09
N LYS A 134 -22.62 -3.73 -0.13
CA LYS A 134 -23.62 -4.46 -0.95
C LYS A 134 -25.03 -4.26 -0.38
N ASP A 135 -25.13 -4.12 0.94
CA ASP A 135 -26.30 -3.63 1.64
C ASP A 135 -26.33 -2.11 1.56
N LYS A 136 -27.29 -1.56 0.81
CA LYS A 136 -27.41 -0.10 0.62
C LYS A 136 -27.80 0.62 1.91
N ASP A 137 -28.40 -0.09 2.87
CA ASP A 137 -28.80 0.47 4.16
C ASP A 137 -27.64 0.55 5.15
N TYR A 138 -26.50 -0.08 4.84
CA TYR A 138 -25.30 0.05 5.66
C TYR A 138 -24.81 1.51 5.69
N VAL A 139 -24.60 2.05 6.89
CA VAL A 139 -24.08 3.42 7.07
C VAL A 139 -22.56 3.36 7.09
N ILE A 140 -21.93 4.04 6.13
CA ILE A 140 -20.47 4.18 6.08
C ILE A 140 -20.07 5.36 6.97
N GLU A 141 -19.26 5.09 7.99
CA GLU A 141 -18.70 6.11 8.87
C GLU A 141 -17.45 6.71 8.22
N LYS A 142 -17.65 7.83 7.51
CA LYS A 142 -16.60 8.52 6.74
C LYS A 142 -15.35 8.81 7.56
N GLU A 143 -15.51 9.14 8.83
CA GLU A 143 -14.44 9.55 9.74
C GLU A 143 -13.44 8.41 10.03
N LYS A 144 -13.83 7.16 9.79
CA LYS A 144 -12.97 5.97 9.94
C LYS A 144 -12.19 5.62 8.67
N LEU A 145 -12.43 6.32 7.57
CA LEU A 145 -11.75 6.10 6.29
C LEU A 145 -10.76 7.24 6.03
N SER A 146 -9.68 6.91 5.31
CA SER A 146 -8.91 7.95 4.64
C SER A 146 -9.79 8.63 3.59
N LEU A 147 -9.46 9.87 3.23
CA LEU A 147 -10.21 10.64 2.23
C LEU A 147 -10.30 9.93 0.88
N THR A 148 -9.23 9.26 0.46
CA THR A 148 -9.16 8.48 -0.77
C THR A 148 -9.88 7.14 -0.66
N ASP A 149 -9.76 6.43 0.46
CA ASP A 149 -10.51 5.19 0.70
C ASP A 149 -12.02 5.46 0.76
N TYR A 150 -12.46 6.62 1.26
CA TYR A 150 -13.87 7.01 1.22
C TYR A 150 -14.42 7.09 -0.21
N PHE A 151 -13.73 7.78 -1.12
CA PHE A 151 -14.13 7.85 -2.53
C PHE A 151 -14.07 6.49 -3.21
N ALA A 152 -13.05 5.68 -2.92
CA ALA A 152 -12.96 4.32 -3.43
C ALA A 152 -14.17 3.47 -2.99
N VAL A 153 -14.58 3.57 -1.72
CA VAL A 153 -15.77 2.87 -1.21
C VAL A 153 -17.03 3.35 -1.93
N LEU A 154 -17.25 4.66 -2.07
CA LEU A 154 -18.44 5.17 -2.77
C LEU A 154 -18.51 4.64 -4.20
N TYR A 155 -17.40 4.73 -4.94
CA TYR A 155 -17.30 4.23 -6.31
C TYR A 155 -17.59 2.72 -6.41
N HIS A 156 -16.86 1.89 -5.65
CA HIS A 156 -16.97 0.44 -5.75
C HIS A 156 -18.31 -0.10 -5.25
N THR A 157 -19.04 0.68 -4.45
CA THR A 157 -20.34 0.29 -3.89
C THR A 157 -21.51 0.92 -4.64
N GLY A 158 -21.23 1.68 -5.70
CA GLY A 158 -22.24 2.33 -6.54
C GLY A 158 -23.07 3.35 -5.76
N ARG A 159 -22.47 4.00 -4.76
CA ARG A 159 -23.10 5.09 -4.00
C ARG A 159 -22.83 6.41 -4.70
N GLU A 160 -23.77 7.34 -4.54
CA GLU A 160 -23.67 8.66 -5.14
C GLU A 160 -22.58 9.50 -4.47
N PHE A 161 -21.95 10.35 -5.28
CA PHE A 161 -21.00 11.36 -4.83
C PHE A 161 -21.73 12.69 -4.73
N ASP A 162 -21.56 13.40 -3.61
CA ASP A 162 -21.93 14.81 -3.53
C ASP A 162 -20.82 15.65 -4.18
N GLU A 163 -21.14 16.40 -5.23
CA GLU A 163 -20.17 17.26 -5.93
C GLU A 163 -19.52 18.29 -4.99
N ASN A 164 -20.25 18.82 -4.01
CA ASN A 164 -19.71 19.80 -3.06
C ASN A 164 -18.70 19.15 -2.13
N GLU A 165 -19.01 17.93 -1.69
CA GLU A 165 -18.11 17.10 -0.89
C GLU A 165 -16.88 16.67 -1.70
N GLY A 166 -17.07 16.40 -3.00
CA GLY A 166 -16.03 16.13 -3.98
C GLY A 166 -14.87 17.12 -3.89
N LEU A 167 -15.21 18.40 -4.07
CA LEU A 167 -14.23 19.48 -4.02
C LEU A 167 -13.64 19.68 -2.61
N ASP A 168 -14.47 19.56 -1.58
CA ASP A 168 -14.05 19.70 -0.18
C ASP A 168 -12.99 18.66 0.21
N VAL A 169 -13.16 17.42 -0.23
CA VAL A 169 -12.21 16.33 -0.02
C VAL A 169 -10.89 16.61 -0.75
N LEU A 170 -10.91 17.07 -1.99
CA LEU A 170 -9.68 17.42 -2.72
C LEU A 170 -8.86 18.47 -1.97
N TYR A 171 -9.51 19.52 -1.43
CA TYR A 171 -8.83 20.53 -0.62
C TYR A 171 -8.32 19.99 0.72
N LYS A 172 -9.05 19.08 1.38
CA LYS A 172 -8.57 18.39 2.58
C LYS A 172 -7.35 17.50 2.32
N ILE A 173 -7.28 16.85 1.15
CA ILE A 173 -6.08 16.08 0.74
C ILE A 173 -4.88 17.03 0.59
N VAL A 174 -5.06 18.19 -0.08
CA VAL A 174 -4.00 19.21 -0.18
C VAL A 174 -3.55 19.68 1.21
N HIS A 175 -4.49 20.00 2.10
CA HIS A 175 -4.17 20.43 3.46
C HIS A 175 -3.32 19.40 4.21
N ASN A 176 -3.76 18.13 4.21
CA ASN A 176 -3.02 17.03 4.81
C ASN A 176 -1.60 16.92 4.24
N TYR A 177 -1.45 17.04 2.92
CA TYR A 177 -0.15 17.04 2.25
C TYR A 177 0.75 18.20 2.69
N CYS A 178 0.18 19.40 2.81
CA CYS A 178 0.92 20.57 3.27
C CYS A 178 1.42 20.38 4.71
N VAL A 179 0.60 19.86 5.62
CA VAL A 179 0.92 19.81 7.06
C VAL A 179 1.78 18.60 7.46
N LYS A 180 1.58 17.42 6.86
CA LYS A 180 2.26 16.17 7.30
C LYS A 180 3.73 16.02 6.89
N GLY A 181 4.23 16.83 5.95
CA GLY A 181 5.64 16.79 5.53
C GLY A 181 5.91 15.80 4.40
N ILE A 182 7.15 15.80 3.87
CA ILE A 182 7.56 15.05 2.67
C ILE A 182 7.79 13.54 2.96
N GLU A 183 8.03 13.17 4.23
CA GLU A 183 8.42 11.81 4.64
C GLU A 183 7.38 10.73 4.31
N ASP A 184 6.10 11.09 4.23
CA ASP A 184 4.99 10.15 3.99
C ASP A 184 4.53 10.05 2.54
N TYR A 185 5.06 10.87 1.62
CA TYR A 185 4.53 10.95 0.26
C TYR A 185 5.52 10.43 -0.77
N GLU A 186 5.23 9.24 -1.29
CA GLU A 186 5.75 8.80 -2.58
C GLU A 186 5.24 9.77 -3.65
N VAL A 187 6.03 10.80 -3.94
CA VAL A 187 5.83 11.57 -5.16
C VAL A 187 6.15 10.63 -6.30
N SER A 188 5.12 9.93 -6.80
CA SER A 188 5.23 9.08 -7.97
C SER A 188 5.79 9.94 -9.09
N LYS A 189 7.06 9.75 -9.43
CA LYS A 189 7.64 10.33 -10.64
C LYS A 189 6.73 9.88 -11.78
N SER A 190 6.09 10.84 -12.45
CA SER A 190 5.34 10.56 -13.67
C SER A 190 6.23 9.72 -14.58
N ARG A 191 5.71 8.56 -14.99
CA ARG A 191 6.39 7.64 -15.91
C ARG A 191 6.38 8.18 -17.35
N ASP A 192 5.70 9.30 -17.60
CA ASP A 192 5.74 10.00 -18.89
C ASP A 192 7.06 10.75 -19.03
N SER A 193 7.97 10.03 -19.68
CA SER A 193 9.24 10.47 -20.23
C SER A 193 9.07 11.41 -21.41
N ASP A 194 8.22 12.43 -21.31
CA ASP A 194 8.22 13.50 -22.29
C ASP A 194 7.94 14.87 -21.65
N THR A 195 9.02 15.64 -21.52
CA THR A 195 9.05 17.09 -21.63
C THR A 195 7.91 17.87 -20.95
N THR A 196 7.77 17.72 -19.64
CA THR A 196 7.80 18.86 -18.71
C THR A 196 7.68 18.41 -17.25
N SER A 197 8.78 18.52 -16.51
CA SER A 197 8.94 18.18 -15.09
C SER A 197 8.19 19.11 -14.13
N TRP A 198 6.92 19.40 -14.39
CA TRP A 198 6.17 20.28 -13.52
C TRP A 198 5.44 19.52 -12.40
N PHE A 199 5.53 20.06 -11.19
CA PHE A 199 4.94 19.48 -9.98
C PHE A 199 3.88 20.45 -9.44
N PHE A 200 2.62 20.05 -9.44
CA PHE A 200 1.46 20.85 -9.01
C PHE A 200 0.47 19.99 -8.22
N PRO A 201 -0.52 20.58 -7.53
CA PRO A 201 -1.44 19.82 -6.68
C PRO A 201 -2.14 18.65 -7.39
N VAL A 202 -2.54 18.82 -8.65
CA VAL A 202 -3.18 17.76 -9.45
C VAL A 202 -2.31 16.51 -9.62
N ASN A 203 -0.99 16.63 -9.49
CA ASN A 203 -0.06 15.52 -9.65
C ASN A 203 0.21 14.75 -8.36
N LEU A 204 -0.32 15.19 -7.21
CA LEU A 204 -0.21 14.45 -5.96
C LEU A 204 -0.98 13.13 -6.06
N GLN A 205 -0.38 12.01 -5.62
CA GLN A 205 -0.93 10.67 -5.83
C GLN A 205 -2.36 10.52 -5.30
N ASP A 206 -2.61 10.94 -4.06
CA ASP A 206 -3.93 10.88 -3.44
C ASP A 206 -4.96 11.76 -4.18
N ILE A 207 -4.52 12.89 -4.75
CA ILE A 207 -5.37 13.79 -5.53
C ILE A 207 -5.69 13.17 -6.88
N ARG A 208 -4.70 12.59 -7.57
CA ARG A 208 -4.93 11.85 -8.82
C ARG A 208 -5.91 10.70 -8.61
N LEU A 209 -5.77 9.97 -7.52
CA LEU A 209 -6.66 8.87 -7.18
C LEU A 209 -8.08 9.37 -6.87
N ALA A 210 -8.21 10.47 -6.12
CA ALA A 210 -9.51 11.08 -5.86
C ALA A 210 -10.18 11.62 -7.14
N ILE A 211 -9.43 12.30 -8.02
CA ILE A 211 -9.89 12.75 -9.34
C ILE A 211 -10.35 11.57 -10.18
N TYR A 212 -9.57 10.49 -10.24
CA TYR A 212 -9.94 9.27 -10.95
C TYR A 212 -11.32 8.75 -10.51
N TYR A 213 -11.60 8.66 -9.21
CA TYR A 213 -12.92 8.21 -8.74
C TYR A 213 -14.04 9.19 -9.06
N LEU A 214 -13.80 10.50 -8.94
CA LEU A 214 -14.79 11.51 -9.32
C LEU A 214 -15.11 11.46 -10.82
N GLU A 215 -14.11 11.30 -11.68
CA GLU A 215 -14.30 11.16 -13.13
C GLU A 215 -15.05 9.87 -13.47
N LYS A 216 -14.72 8.74 -12.83
CA LYS A 216 -15.44 7.47 -13.02
C LYS A 216 -16.89 7.52 -12.51
N ALA A 217 -17.20 8.46 -11.64
CA ALA A 217 -18.55 8.73 -11.15
C ALA A 217 -19.25 9.87 -11.90
N ASP A 218 -18.73 10.31 -13.05
CA ASP A 218 -19.25 11.42 -13.87
C ASP A 218 -19.35 12.77 -13.13
N CYS A 219 -18.60 12.94 -12.03
CA CYS A 219 -18.57 14.14 -11.20
C CYS A 219 -17.52 15.15 -11.68
N SER A 220 -17.72 15.69 -12.88
CA SER A 220 -16.76 16.58 -13.54
C SER A 220 -16.63 17.99 -12.90
N LYS A 221 -17.69 18.52 -12.30
CA LYS A 221 -17.67 19.88 -11.71
C LYS A 221 -16.58 20.08 -10.65
N PRO A 222 -16.45 19.24 -9.61
CA PRO A 222 -15.38 19.40 -8.62
C PRO A 222 -13.99 19.22 -9.23
N VAL A 223 -13.84 18.35 -10.23
CA VAL A 223 -12.55 18.14 -10.93
C VAL A 223 -12.13 19.42 -11.65
N LEU A 224 -12.99 19.99 -12.50
CA LEU A 224 -12.70 21.22 -13.24
C LEU A 224 -12.40 22.40 -12.31
N ALA A 225 -13.20 22.56 -11.25
CA ALA A 225 -12.97 23.61 -10.26
C ALA A 225 -11.62 23.46 -9.55
N PHE A 226 -11.24 22.22 -9.23
CA PHE A 226 -9.95 21.93 -8.62
C PHE A 226 -8.78 22.16 -9.58
N GLU A 227 -8.90 21.78 -10.85
CA GLU A 227 -7.89 22.03 -11.88
C GLU A 227 -7.65 23.54 -12.09
N GLU A 228 -8.72 24.34 -12.19
CA GLU A 228 -8.63 25.79 -12.28
C GLU A 228 -7.91 26.39 -11.05
N TRP A 229 -8.20 25.89 -9.85
CA TRP A 229 -7.50 26.29 -8.63
C TRP A 229 -6.02 25.87 -8.67
N SER A 230 -5.74 24.65 -9.12
CA SER A 230 -4.39 24.08 -9.29
C SER A 230 -3.53 24.94 -10.22
N ASP A 231 -4.11 25.40 -11.33
CA ASP A 231 -3.43 26.28 -12.28
C ASP A 231 -3.12 27.67 -11.70
N LYS A 232 -3.98 28.20 -10.82
CA LYS A 232 -3.69 29.44 -10.08
C LYS A 232 -2.51 29.25 -9.13
N VAL A 233 -2.47 28.16 -8.38
CA VAL A 233 -1.34 27.79 -7.50
C VAL A 233 -0.05 27.68 -8.29
N LYS A 234 -0.08 26.95 -9.41
CA LYS A 234 1.01 26.82 -10.36
C LYS A 234 1.54 28.16 -10.84
N LYS A 235 0.66 29.08 -11.22
CA LYS A 235 1.05 30.41 -11.69
C LYS A 235 1.73 31.21 -10.57
N ALA A 236 1.11 31.26 -9.39
CA ALA A 236 1.68 31.95 -8.23
C ALA A 236 3.06 31.41 -7.84
N MET A 237 3.21 30.08 -7.86
CA MET A 237 4.47 29.40 -7.62
C MET A 237 5.54 29.81 -8.64
N LYS A 238 5.24 29.80 -9.94
CA LYS A 238 6.19 30.17 -11.00
C LYS A 238 6.64 31.62 -10.91
N ASP A 239 5.72 32.51 -10.53
CA ASP A 239 5.99 33.94 -10.42
C ASP A 239 6.77 34.30 -9.14
N SER A 240 6.87 33.37 -8.19
CA SER A 240 7.54 33.55 -6.91
C SER A 240 9.05 33.77 -6.99
N GLN A 241 9.58 34.48 -5.99
CA GLN A 241 11.02 34.69 -5.87
C GLN A 241 11.75 33.40 -5.46
N GLU A 242 11.11 32.57 -4.63
CA GLU A 242 11.64 31.29 -4.18
C GLU A 242 11.87 30.34 -5.34
N TYR A 243 10.89 30.23 -6.25
CA TYR A 243 11.01 29.39 -7.44
C TYR A 243 12.05 29.93 -8.41
N LYS A 244 12.09 31.25 -8.64
CA LYS A 244 13.14 31.89 -9.46
C LYS A 244 14.55 31.64 -8.90
N ARG A 245 14.71 31.67 -7.57
CA ARG A 245 15.99 31.36 -6.90
C ARG A 245 16.38 29.89 -7.03
N LEU A 246 15.42 28.97 -6.96
CA LEU A 246 15.64 27.54 -7.15
C LEU A 246 16.27 27.25 -8.53
N HIS A 247 15.81 27.92 -9.58
CA HIS A 247 16.35 27.78 -10.94
C HIS A 247 17.66 28.52 -11.19
N ALA A 248 17.99 29.51 -10.36
CA ALA A 248 19.20 30.32 -10.53
C ALA A 248 20.46 29.66 -9.91
N HIS A 249 20.31 28.62 -9.10
CA HIS A 249 21.42 27.97 -8.39
C HIS A 249 21.49 26.48 -8.75
N PRO A 250 22.69 25.91 -8.91
CA PRO A 250 22.83 24.47 -9.10
C PRO A 250 22.53 23.75 -7.77
N PHE A 251 21.54 22.86 -7.80
CA PHE A 251 21.23 21.94 -6.72
C PHE A 251 21.52 20.51 -7.19
N VAL A 252 21.79 19.60 -6.25
CA VAL A 252 21.73 18.16 -6.53
C VAL A 252 20.27 17.81 -6.81
N ASP A 253 20.00 16.90 -7.76
CA ASP A 253 18.64 16.55 -8.21
C ASP A 253 17.67 16.28 -7.04
N TYR A 254 18.13 15.58 -6.01
CA TYR A 254 17.33 15.30 -4.82
C TYR A 254 16.93 16.58 -4.06
N ASP A 255 17.89 17.44 -3.75
CA ASP A 255 17.65 18.71 -3.04
C ASP A 255 16.78 19.67 -3.88
N TYR A 256 16.97 19.64 -5.20
CA TYR A 256 16.15 20.40 -6.14
C TYR A 256 14.68 20.00 -6.04
N GLU A 257 14.39 18.69 -6.09
CA GLU A 257 13.02 18.20 -5.98
C GLU A 257 12.43 18.48 -4.61
N CYS A 258 13.13 18.20 -3.50
CA CYS A 258 12.62 18.50 -2.15
C CYS A 258 12.26 19.99 -1.98
N ARG A 259 13.12 20.91 -2.42
CA ARG A 259 12.84 22.36 -2.36
C ARG A 259 11.66 22.76 -3.24
N LYS A 260 11.49 22.12 -4.39
CA LYS A 260 10.35 22.33 -5.27
C LYS A 260 9.05 21.86 -4.61
N LEU A 261 9.07 20.74 -3.87
CA LEU A 261 7.94 20.28 -3.06
C LEU A 261 7.58 21.29 -1.98
N ASP A 262 8.57 21.81 -1.24
CA ASP A 262 8.34 22.79 -0.17
C ASP A 262 7.76 24.10 -0.69
N ILE A 263 8.26 24.57 -1.85
CA ILE A 263 7.68 25.72 -2.54
C ILE A 263 6.23 25.41 -2.94
N LEU A 264 5.93 24.23 -3.51
CA LEU A 264 4.54 23.87 -3.81
C LEU A 264 3.68 23.89 -2.54
N ARG A 265 4.13 23.26 -1.46
CA ARG A 265 3.40 23.19 -0.18
C ARG A 265 3.05 24.58 0.33
N LYS A 266 3.99 25.52 0.29
CA LYS A 266 3.75 26.93 0.64
C LYS A 266 2.64 27.54 -0.20
N TYR A 267 2.76 27.50 -1.53
CA TYR A 267 1.80 28.18 -2.40
C TYR A 267 0.44 27.50 -2.44
N ALA A 268 0.38 26.17 -2.33
CA ALA A 268 -0.86 25.41 -2.21
C ALA A 268 -1.57 25.74 -0.90
N TYR A 269 -0.84 25.74 0.24
CA TYR A 269 -1.41 26.08 1.54
C TYR A 269 -1.93 27.51 1.60
N MET A 270 -1.18 28.48 1.07
CA MET A 270 -1.61 29.88 0.99
C MET A 270 -2.91 30.04 0.18
N ALA A 271 -3.07 29.26 -0.89
CA ALA A 271 -4.22 29.32 -1.78
C ALA A 271 -5.46 28.56 -1.27
N LEU A 272 -5.34 27.76 -0.21
CA LEU A 272 -6.50 27.15 0.45
C LEU A 272 -7.35 28.22 1.14
N ASP A 273 -8.66 28.02 1.17
CA ASP A 273 -9.56 28.81 2.01
C ASP A 273 -9.25 28.60 3.49
N ASP A 274 -9.50 29.62 4.32
CA ASP A 274 -9.20 29.58 5.76
C ASP A 274 -10.00 28.50 6.51
N LYS A 275 -11.14 28.06 5.99
CA LYS A 275 -11.92 26.95 6.56
C LYS A 275 -11.18 25.61 6.56
N TYR A 276 -10.15 25.46 5.71
CA TYR A 276 -9.31 24.26 5.65
C TYR A 276 -8.07 24.36 6.53
N LYS A 277 -7.75 25.55 7.05
CA LYS A 277 -6.54 25.80 7.84
C LYS A 277 -6.87 25.71 9.33
N MET A 278 -5.97 25.13 10.11
CA MET A 278 -6.08 25.05 11.56
C MET A 278 -5.16 26.06 12.24
N PRO A 279 -5.54 26.62 13.41
CA PRO A 279 -4.67 27.54 14.15
C PRO A 279 -3.33 26.93 14.59
N SER A 280 -3.25 25.59 14.66
CA SER A 280 -2.06 24.83 15.00
C SER A 280 -1.14 24.53 13.81
N ASP A 281 -1.57 24.86 12.58
CA ASP A 281 -0.80 24.57 11.38
C ASP A 281 0.49 25.40 11.32
N PRO A 282 1.54 24.90 10.63
CA PRO A 282 2.72 25.69 10.34
C PRO A 282 2.33 26.97 9.57
N SER A 283 3.07 28.06 9.81
CA SER A 283 2.95 29.23 8.96
C SER A 283 3.44 28.89 7.55
N ALA A 284 2.94 29.60 6.54
CA ALA A 284 3.32 29.36 5.14
C ALA A 284 4.84 29.44 4.91
N ASP A 285 5.55 30.27 5.69
CA ASP A 285 7.00 30.39 5.60
C ASP A 285 7.75 29.28 6.34
N ASP A 286 7.09 28.56 7.25
CA ASP A 286 7.68 27.39 7.92
C ASP A 286 7.93 26.25 6.94
N PHE A 287 7.15 26.12 5.87
CA PHE A 287 7.36 25.10 4.85
C PHE A 287 8.69 25.25 4.11
N LEU A 288 9.27 26.45 4.07
CA LEU A 288 10.54 26.71 3.40
C LEU A 288 11.75 26.51 4.32
N LYS A 289 11.52 26.25 5.61
CA LYS A 289 12.61 26.01 6.56
C LYS A 289 13.19 24.62 6.23
N PRO A 290 14.52 24.50 6.09
CA PRO A 290 15.12 23.18 5.91
C PRO A 290 14.73 22.30 7.09
N VAL A 291 14.20 21.10 6.80
CA VAL A 291 13.99 20.08 7.83
C VAL A 291 15.35 19.85 8.51
N LYS A 292 15.39 19.92 9.84
CA LYS A 292 16.65 19.89 10.62
C LYS A 292 17.57 18.71 10.23
N GLU A 293 16.99 17.60 9.80
CA GLU A 293 17.71 16.41 9.33
C GLU A 293 18.60 16.67 8.10
N TYR A 294 18.25 17.60 7.21
CA TYR A 294 19.10 17.98 6.07
C TYR A 294 20.27 18.90 6.46
N SER A 295 20.20 19.56 7.61
CA SER A 295 21.19 20.56 8.02
C SER A 295 22.37 19.98 8.83
N GLU A 296 22.22 18.78 9.41
CA GLU A 296 23.28 18.11 10.18
C GLU A 296 24.07 17.06 9.37
N GLY A 297 23.65 16.76 8.14
CA GLY A 297 24.20 15.68 7.30
C GLY A 297 25.25 16.09 6.26
N GLY A 298 25.94 17.21 6.44
CA GLY A 298 27.07 17.61 5.59
C GLY A 298 28.34 16.79 5.84
N ARG A 299 28.27 15.45 5.80
CA ARG A 299 29.35 14.45 5.58
C ARG A 299 28.85 13.02 5.89
N THR A 300 29.01 12.14 4.89
CA THR A 300 29.17 10.68 4.99
C THR A 300 28.10 9.86 5.72
N VAL A 301 27.02 9.51 5.01
CA VAL A 301 26.24 8.28 5.29
C VAL A 301 26.54 7.16 4.26
N PHE A 302 27.38 7.43 3.26
CA PHE A 302 27.71 6.44 2.21
C PHE A 302 28.94 5.57 2.46
N ASP A 303 29.65 5.72 3.59
CA ASP A 303 30.89 4.96 3.86
C ASP A 303 30.76 3.82 4.90
N THR A 304 29.55 3.47 5.35
CA THR A 304 29.38 2.34 6.31
C THR A 304 28.44 1.22 5.88
N PHE A 305 27.86 1.25 4.67
CA PHE A 305 27.16 0.08 4.13
C PHE A 305 28.05 -0.75 3.19
N SER A 306 29.16 -1.24 3.74
CA SER A 306 29.84 -2.41 3.20
C SER A 306 30.27 -3.30 4.36
N THR A 307 29.30 -3.99 4.97
CA THR A 307 29.35 -5.39 5.46
C THR A 307 28.23 -5.67 6.47
N SER A 308 27.42 -6.69 6.17
CA SER A 308 26.54 -7.47 7.05
C SER A 308 25.46 -6.76 7.89
N SER A 309 24.20 -6.85 7.46
CA SER A 309 23.08 -7.37 8.27
C SER A 309 21.80 -7.41 7.44
N GLN A 310 21.22 -8.61 7.34
CA GLN A 310 19.87 -8.84 6.84
C GLN A 310 18.89 -8.16 7.81
N SER A 311 18.15 -7.18 7.32
CA SER A 311 16.95 -6.64 7.96
C SER A 311 15.81 -6.67 6.96
N ASP A 312 14.64 -7.06 7.47
CA ASP A 312 13.46 -7.46 6.74
C ASP A 312 12.94 -6.37 5.81
N SER A 313 12.88 -6.71 4.51
CA SER A 313 12.15 -5.97 3.50
C SER A 313 10.66 -6.03 3.83
N ILE A 314 10.15 -4.93 4.39
CA ILE A 314 8.78 -4.52 4.18
C ILE A 314 8.66 -4.32 2.67
N MET A 315 7.85 -5.14 2.01
CA MET A 315 7.59 -4.99 0.58
C MET A 315 6.97 -3.62 0.36
N GLY A 316 7.71 -2.75 -0.31
CA GLY A 316 7.16 -1.56 -0.94
C GLY A 316 6.02 -1.99 -1.86
N SER A 317 4.87 -1.41 -1.61
CA SER A 317 3.70 -1.49 -2.49
C SER A 317 4.13 -0.96 -3.85
N GLN A 318 4.14 -1.81 -4.88
CA GLN A 318 4.23 -1.30 -6.24
C GLN A 318 2.96 -0.47 -6.54
N PRO A 319 3.07 0.65 -7.28
CA PRO A 319 1.89 1.36 -7.74
C PRO A 319 1.07 0.41 -8.62
N ILE A 320 -0.18 0.18 -8.21
CA ILE A 320 -1.17 -0.61 -8.92
C ILE A 320 -1.44 0.11 -10.25
N ASP A 321 -1.30 -0.60 -11.35
CA ASP A 321 -1.68 -0.14 -12.68
C ASP A 321 -3.21 -0.01 -12.73
N PRO A 322 -3.79 1.18 -12.97
CA PRO A 322 -5.25 1.35 -13.00
C PRO A 322 -5.93 0.65 -14.19
N GLU A 323 -5.17 0.09 -15.14
CA GLU A 323 -5.67 -0.73 -16.25
C GLU A 323 -5.53 -2.24 -16.07
N GLU A 324 -4.89 -2.72 -15.00
CA GLU A 324 -5.07 -4.13 -14.63
C GLU A 324 -6.51 -4.27 -14.15
N GLU A 325 -7.33 -4.90 -14.99
CA GLU A 325 -8.63 -5.45 -14.63
C GLU A 325 -8.54 -6.02 -13.22
N ILE A 326 -9.05 -5.24 -12.27
CA ILE A 326 -9.44 -5.74 -10.97
C ILE A 326 -10.50 -6.76 -11.30
N LEU A 327 -10.06 -8.02 -11.44
CA LEU A 327 -10.91 -9.20 -11.42
C LEU A 327 -11.95 -8.97 -10.33
N PRO A 328 -13.22 -9.36 -10.55
CA PRO A 328 -14.23 -9.11 -9.55
C PRO A 328 -13.78 -9.78 -8.25
N PHE A 329 -13.53 -8.93 -7.24
CA PHE A 329 -13.23 -9.18 -5.83
C PHE A 329 -11.78 -9.27 -5.39
#